data_AF-A0A0P8WKR2-F1
#
_entry.id   AF-A0A0P8WKR2-F1
#
_cell.length_a   1.000
_cell.length_b   1.000
_cell.length_c   1.000
_cell.angle_alpha   90.00
_cell.angle_beta   90.00
_cell.angle_gamma   90.00
#
_symmetry.space_group_name_H-M   'P 1'
#
loop_
_entity.id
_entity.type
_entity.pdbx_description
1 polymer ?
#
loop_
_entity_poly.entity_id
_entity_poly.type
_entity_poly.pdbx_seq_one_letter_code
_entity_poly.pdbx_strand_id
1 'polypeptide(L)'
;MKKQLIFITVVFAVLVLAGCKDSQGSEGTKNSKENQSIEAENKIGTPALTGAVTDIQGVGELVTIKEAVNKEAAAPNGDTAQYIYEVPVININKPGAQKINSMFSDLEKDMEERIGNGQNMTLFIGSKAFLNDGILSVIMEIKNPGPYGIHTVNYDIATDREIGTKELLEKYDFDPQNLIAEINRQREEEKSRPAEKRRFNGDVIDLFTYTIITNIYTLEEHNVKQQEIENKSKEEKERYVMENIGKIKAYINGGGKFVFIHRGVLEDKELVVDN
;
A
#
# COMPACT_ATOMS: atom_id res chain seq x y z
N MET A 1 23.09 -4.79 -51.50
CA MET A 1 24.00 -5.69 -50.74
C MET A 1 23.62 -5.64 -49.27
N LYS A 2 23.80 -6.76 -48.56
CA LYS A 2 23.07 -7.21 -47.37
C LYS A 2 23.36 -6.41 -46.09
N LYS A 3 22.33 -6.34 -45.24
CA LYS A 3 22.31 -5.91 -43.83
C LYS A 3 23.29 -6.73 -42.99
N GLN A 4 23.86 -6.13 -41.93
CA GLN A 4 24.25 -6.87 -40.74
C GLN A 4 23.60 -6.23 -39.51
N LEU A 5 22.74 -7.04 -38.88
CA LEU A 5 22.07 -6.82 -37.62
C LEU A 5 22.90 -7.59 -36.59
N ILE A 6 23.38 -6.94 -35.52
CA ILE A 6 24.08 -7.61 -34.42
C ILE A 6 23.00 -8.19 -33.49
N PHE A 7 22.90 -9.51 -33.47
CA PHE A 7 22.15 -10.30 -32.49
C PHE A 7 23.07 -10.53 -31.27
N ILE A 8 22.64 -10.10 -30.08
CA ILE A 8 23.26 -10.55 -28.83
C ILE A 8 22.37 -11.65 -28.26
N THR A 9 22.89 -12.88 -28.32
CA THR A 9 22.31 -14.08 -27.72
C THR A 9 22.80 -14.17 -26.27
N VAL A 10 21.90 -14.08 -25.29
CA VAL A 10 22.19 -14.45 -23.91
C VAL A 10 21.71 -15.88 -23.70
N VAL A 11 22.67 -16.77 -23.43
CA VAL A 11 22.47 -18.21 -23.22
C VAL A 11 21.96 -18.43 -21.79
N PHE A 12 20.78 -19.05 -21.69
CA PHE A 12 20.27 -19.73 -20.50
C PHE A 12 21.12 -20.99 -20.26
N ALA A 13 21.66 -21.16 -19.05
CA ALA A 13 22.20 -22.44 -18.60
C ALA A 13 21.50 -22.86 -17.30
N VAL A 14 20.54 -23.77 -17.44
CA VAL A 14 20.00 -24.60 -16.37
C VAL A 14 20.91 -25.82 -16.26
N LEU A 15 21.50 -26.06 -15.08
CA LEU A 15 22.19 -27.30 -14.76
C LEU A 15 21.44 -28.01 -13.63
N VAL A 16 20.61 -28.97 -14.03
CA VAL A 16 20.22 -30.11 -13.20
C VAL A 16 20.97 -31.30 -13.77
N LEU A 17 21.73 -32.03 -12.94
CA LEU A 17 21.92 -33.47 -13.11
C LEU A 17 22.38 -34.10 -11.79
N ALA A 18 21.60 -35.09 -11.38
CA ALA A 18 21.78 -35.98 -10.25
C ALA A 18 22.99 -36.93 -10.42
N GLY A 19 23.44 -37.50 -9.31
CA GLY A 19 24.38 -38.61 -9.31
C GLY A 19 24.57 -39.23 -7.93
N CYS A 20 23.64 -40.11 -7.53
CA CYS A 20 23.88 -41.12 -6.49
C CYS A 20 24.95 -42.12 -6.94
N LYS A 21 25.90 -42.48 -6.07
CA LYS A 21 26.26 -43.90 -5.79
C LYS A 21 27.18 -44.06 -4.58
N ASP A 22 26.95 -45.20 -3.93
CA ASP A 22 27.21 -45.58 -2.54
C ASP A 22 28.63 -46.05 -2.17
N SER A 23 28.74 -46.43 -0.88
CA SER A 23 29.61 -47.43 -0.20
C SER A 23 30.69 -46.83 0.72
N GLN A 24 30.96 -47.28 1.96
CA GLN A 24 30.55 -48.47 2.73
C GLN A 24 31.02 -48.35 4.21
N GLY A 25 30.32 -49.02 5.15
CA GLY A 25 30.80 -49.47 6.49
C GLY A 25 30.69 -48.44 7.64
N SER A 26 30.26 -48.73 8.87
CA SER A 26 30.13 -49.99 9.62
C SER A 26 29.22 -49.77 10.84
N GLU A 27 28.65 -50.88 11.31
CA GLU A 27 27.68 -51.16 12.37
C GLU A 27 27.81 -50.42 13.71
N GLY A 28 26.65 -50.18 14.35
CA GLY A 28 26.54 -49.73 15.74
C GLY A 28 25.11 -49.48 16.20
N THR A 29 24.25 -50.50 16.16
CA THR A 29 22.86 -50.45 16.63
C THR A 29 22.77 -50.31 18.16
N LYS A 30 22.11 -49.26 18.67
CA LYS A 30 21.39 -49.30 19.96
C LYS A 30 20.07 -48.53 19.86
N ASN A 31 18.99 -49.26 20.13
CA ASN A 31 17.62 -48.77 20.21
C ASN A 31 17.44 -47.75 21.35
N SER A 32 16.71 -46.67 21.09
CA SER A 32 15.85 -46.02 22.06
C SER A 32 14.72 -45.31 21.31
N LYS A 33 13.48 -45.70 21.60
CA LYS A 33 12.27 -44.99 21.18
C LYS A 33 12.23 -43.67 21.94
N GLU A 34 12.22 -42.55 21.25
CA GLU A 34 11.70 -41.30 21.82
C GLU A 34 11.27 -40.33 20.71
N ASN A 35 10.31 -39.49 21.08
CA ASN A 35 9.36 -38.76 20.25
C ASN A 35 9.94 -37.99 19.06
N GLN A 36 9.21 -38.09 17.93
CA GLN A 36 9.22 -37.06 16.89
C GLN A 36 8.68 -35.75 17.47
N SER A 37 9.57 -34.80 17.78
CA SER A 37 9.26 -33.38 17.76
C SER A 37 9.97 -32.76 16.57
N ILE A 38 9.21 -32.56 15.49
CA ILE A 38 9.63 -31.76 14.35
C ILE A 38 9.68 -30.32 14.86
N GLU A 39 10.89 -29.84 15.20
CA GLU A 39 11.17 -28.40 15.25
C GLU A 39 11.03 -27.87 13.83
N ALA A 40 9.81 -27.47 13.48
CA ALA A 40 9.58 -26.60 12.36
C ALA A 40 10.21 -25.24 12.73
N GLU A 41 11.41 -24.99 12.22
CA GLU A 41 11.97 -23.64 12.11
C GLU A 41 10.94 -22.77 11.39
N ASN A 42 10.12 -22.08 12.18
CA ASN A 42 9.19 -21.08 11.72
C ASN A 42 10.01 -19.82 11.41
N LYS A 43 10.83 -19.88 10.35
CA LYS A 43 11.38 -18.69 9.72
C LYS A 43 10.22 -17.98 9.03
N ILE A 44 9.54 -17.13 9.79
CA ILE A 44 8.68 -16.08 9.26
C ILE A 44 9.56 -15.29 8.30
N GLY A 45 9.38 -15.55 7.01
CA GLY A 45 10.12 -14.88 5.95
C GLY A 45 9.85 -13.39 6.06
N THR A 46 10.90 -12.62 6.37
CA THR A 46 10.90 -11.17 6.24
C THR A 46 10.51 -10.83 4.80
N PRO A 47 9.39 -10.15 4.53
CA PRO A 47 9.14 -9.65 3.19
C PRO A 47 10.23 -8.64 2.88
N ALA A 48 11.01 -8.89 1.82
CA ALA A 48 11.95 -7.91 1.31
C ALA A 48 11.15 -6.67 0.83
N LEU A 49 11.11 -5.63 1.66
CA LEU A 49 10.60 -4.32 1.28
C LEU A 49 11.72 -3.60 0.54
N THR A 50 11.75 -3.75 -0.78
CA THR A 50 12.53 -2.87 -1.64
C THR A 50 11.87 -1.49 -1.62
N GLY A 51 12.53 -0.51 -1.02
CA GLY A 51 12.10 0.89 -0.99
C GLY A 51 11.83 1.41 -2.39
N ALA A 52 10.72 2.14 -2.58
CA ALA A 52 10.33 2.60 -3.90
C ALA A 52 10.40 4.14 -4.01
N VAL A 53 11.59 4.62 -4.38
CA VAL A 53 11.73 5.82 -5.23
C VAL A 53 11.34 5.39 -6.64
N THR A 54 10.26 5.94 -7.19
CA THR A 54 9.93 5.71 -8.61
C THR A 54 10.31 6.97 -9.36
N ASP A 55 11.53 6.90 -9.89
CA ASP A 55 12.30 7.97 -10.53
C ASP A 55 11.60 8.51 -11.78
N ILE A 56 10.62 9.38 -11.59
CA ILE A 56 10.37 10.49 -12.50
C ILE A 56 11.48 11.50 -12.17
N GLN A 57 12.26 11.93 -13.18
CA GLN A 57 13.36 12.89 -13.03
C GLN A 57 13.02 13.99 -12.00
N GLY A 58 13.89 14.16 -10.99
CA GLY A 58 13.80 15.25 -10.02
C GLY A 58 13.10 14.92 -8.70
N VAL A 59 12.37 13.80 -8.57
CA VAL A 59 11.74 13.42 -7.28
C VAL A 59 12.79 13.24 -6.18
N GLY A 60 13.92 12.58 -6.47
CA GLY A 60 14.97 12.30 -5.48
C GLY A 60 15.68 13.56 -4.95
N GLU A 61 15.68 14.66 -5.69
CA GLU A 61 16.18 15.96 -5.18
C GLU A 61 15.16 16.60 -4.23
N LEU A 62 13.86 16.39 -4.49
CA LEU A 62 12.77 17.01 -3.75
C LEU A 62 12.33 16.21 -2.51
N VAL A 63 12.54 14.90 -2.47
CA VAL A 63 12.11 14.04 -1.37
C VAL A 63 13.23 13.07 -0.97
N THR A 64 13.54 13.07 0.31
CA THR A 64 14.36 12.03 0.95
C THR A 64 13.45 11.06 1.69
N ILE A 65 13.52 9.77 1.39
CA ILE A 65 12.91 8.75 2.25
C ILE A 65 13.97 8.36 3.29
N LYS A 66 13.70 8.62 4.58
CA LYS A 66 14.61 8.22 5.67
C LYS A 66 14.84 6.71 5.62
N GLU A 67 16.07 6.30 5.83
CA GLU A 67 16.46 4.88 5.85
C GLU A 67 15.69 4.12 6.94
N ALA A 68 15.30 2.89 6.59
CA ALA A 68 14.60 1.97 7.48
C ALA A 68 15.38 1.77 8.78
N VAL A 69 14.85 2.30 9.88
CA VAL A 69 15.39 1.97 11.20
C VAL A 69 14.80 0.63 11.61
N ASN A 70 15.67 -0.36 11.81
CA ASN A 70 15.31 -1.66 12.35
C ASN A 70 15.42 -1.62 13.87
N LYS A 71 14.28 -1.60 14.56
CA LYS A 71 14.21 -1.78 16.02
C LYS A 71 13.55 -3.11 16.33
N GLU A 72 14.09 -3.81 17.32
CA GLU A 72 13.46 -4.95 17.95
C GLU A 72 13.09 -4.58 19.37
N ALA A 73 11.82 -4.76 19.76
CA ALA A 73 11.40 -4.62 21.15
C ALA A 73 10.74 -5.91 21.63
N ALA A 74 11.11 -6.34 22.83
CA ALA A 74 10.43 -7.42 23.52
C ALA A 74 9.11 -6.89 24.09
N ALA A 75 8.00 -7.44 23.61
CA ALA A 75 6.69 -7.19 24.19
C ALA A 75 6.58 -7.84 25.59
N PRO A 76 5.65 -7.38 26.45
CA PRO A 76 5.46 -7.95 27.79
C PRO A 76 5.14 -9.46 27.82
N ASN A 77 4.69 -10.02 26.69
CA ASN A 77 4.41 -11.45 26.53
C ASN A 77 5.62 -12.28 26.03
N GLY A 78 6.76 -11.64 25.77
CA GLY A 78 7.98 -12.29 25.30
C GLY A 78 8.16 -12.32 23.77
N ASP A 79 7.16 -11.89 22.99
CA ASP A 79 7.31 -11.79 21.54
C ASP A 79 8.23 -10.62 21.17
N THR A 80 9.01 -10.78 20.11
CA THR A 80 9.84 -9.70 19.56
C THR A 80 9.09 -9.03 18.42
N ALA A 81 8.82 -7.74 18.55
CA ALA A 81 8.24 -6.95 17.48
C ALA A 81 9.36 -6.27 16.68
N GLN A 82 9.32 -6.44 15.36
CA GLN A 82 10.20 -5.73 14.42
C GLN A 82 9.51 -4.46 13.93
N TYR A 83 10.29 -3.39 13.85
CA TYR A 83 9.85 -2.10 13.34
C TYR A 83 10.74 -1.71 12.18
N ILE A 84 10.13 -1.42 11.03
CA ILE A 84 10.79 -0.91 9.82
C ILE A 84 10.02 0.33 9.41
N TYR A 85 10.65 1.50 9.46
CA TYR A 85 10.00 2.75 9.07
C TYR A 85 10.79 3.55 8.04
N GLU A 86 10.14 3.81 6.92
CA GLU A 86 10.57 4.70 5.85
C GLU A 86 9.68 5.94 5.91
N VAL A 87 10.25 7.09 6.28
CA VAL A 87 9.49 8.35 6.43
C VAL A 87 9.90 9.34 5.34
N PRO A 88 8.96 9.91 4.58
CA PRO A 88 9.29 10.84 3.51
C PRO A 88 9.53 12.23 4.10
N VAL A 89 10.57 12.90 3.61
CA VAL A 89 10.94 14.27 3.96
C VAL A 89 11.05 15.07 2.68
N ILE A 90 10.20 16.09 2.54
CA ILE A 90 10.26 17.04 1.44
C ILE A 90 11.42 18.02 1.69
N ASN A 91 12.41 18.01 0.79
CA ASN A 91 13.63 18.83 0.83
C ASN A 91 13.39 20.26 0.27
N ILE A 92 12.21 20.83 0.50
CA ILE A 92 11.84 22.17 0.04
C ILE A 92 11.79 23.10 1.25
N ASN A 93 12.60 24.16 1.23
CA ASN A 93 12.65 25.13 2.32
C ASN A 93 11.48 26.13 2.23
N LYS A 94 10.25 25.64 2.42
CA LYS A 94 9.03 26.45 2.44
C LYS A 94 8.09 26.02 3.58
N PRO A 95 7.27 26.93 4.14
CA PRO A 95 6.36 26.61 5.24
C PRO A 95 5.37 25.48 4.94
N GLY A 96 4.81 25.43 3.72
CA GLY A 96 3.88 24.36 3.33
C GLY A 96 4.53 22.98 3.36
N ALA A 97 5.72 22.86 2.77
CA ALA A 97 6.52 21.62 2.83
C ALA A 97 6.89 21.23 4.27
N GLN A 98 7.28 22.20 5.12
CA GLN A 98 7.60 21.94 6.53
C GLN A 98 6.39 21.42 7.31
N LYS A 99 5.19 21.97 7.07
CA LYS A 99 3.95 21.48 7.68
C LYS A 99 3.67 20.02 7.34
N ILE A 100 3.91 19.62 6.09
CA ILE A 100 3.73 18.24 5.62
C ILE A 100 4.76 17.31 6.29
N ASN A 101 6.02 17.74 6.36
CA ASN A 101 7.06 16.99 7.07
C ASN A 101 6.72 16.79 8.56
N SER A 102 6.19 17.82 9.22
CA SER A 102 5.71 17.71 10.60
C SER A 102 4.59 16.68 10.73
N MET A 103 3.59 16.72 9.83
CA MET A 103 2.49 15.74 9.84
C MET A 103 3.00 14.29 9.74
N PHE A 104 3.91 13.99 8.80
CA PHE A 104 4.48 12.64 8.67
C PHE A 104 5.38 12.27 9.87
N SER A 105 6.13 13.22 10.42
CA SER A 105 6.94 12.99 11.62
C SER A 105 6.08 12.73 12.87
N ASP A 106 4.92 13.38 12.98
CA ASP A 106 4.01 13.17 14.10
C ASP A 106 3.30 11.81 13.99
N LEU A 107 2.98 11.35 12.77
CA LEU A 107 2.50 9.99 12.52
C LEU A 107 3.55 8.93 12.90
N GLU A 108 4.82 9.13 12.51
CA GLU A 108 5.94 8.28 12.93
C GLU A 108 6.02 8.18 14.45
N LYS A 109 5.98 9.32 15.16
CA LYS A 109 6.06 9.36 16.63
C LYS A 109 4.86 8.73 17.33
N ASP A 110 3.63 8.95 16.84
CA ASP A 110 2.43 8.32 17.41
C ASP A 110 2.53 6.78 17.31
N MET A 111 3.04 6.26 16.19
CA MET A 111 3.27 4.82 16.06
C MET A 111 4.36 4.33 17.02
N GLU A 112 5.48 5.06 17.14
CA GLU A 112 6.54 4.74 18.12
C GLU A 112 6.04 4.75 19.57
N GLU A 113 5.17 5.68 19.94
CA GLU A 113 4.60 5.77 21.30
C GLU A 113 3.66 4.59 21.60
N ARG A 114 2.80 4.21 20.66
CA ARG A 114 1.91 3.05 20.80
C ARG A 114 2.68 1.76 21.02
N ILE A 115 3.80 1.63 20.32
CA ILE A 115 4.77 0.55 20.50
C ILE A 115 5.35 0.57 21.92
N GLY A 116 5.85 1.73 22.36
CA GLY A 116 6.44 1.89 23.70
C GLY A 116 5.46 1.56 24.83
N ASN A 117 4.16 1.74 24.58
CA ASN A 117 3.08 1.42 25.51
C ASN A 117 2.64 -0.07 25.48
N GLY A 118 3.40 -0.95 24.80
CA GLY A 118 3.18 -2.40 24.83
C GLY A 118 2.13 -2.91 23.85
N GLN A 119 1.73 -2.11 22.85
CA GLN A 119 0.96 -2.66 21.73
C GLN A 119 1.88 -3.54 20.88
N ASN A 120 1.67 -4.85 20.98
CA ASN A 120 2.48 -5.84 20.26
C ASN A 120 2.05 -5.89 18.79
N MET A 121 2.63 -5.02 17.97
CA MET A 121 2.41 -4.98 16.53
C MET A 121 3.73 -4.86 15.79
N THR A 122 3.96 -5.72 14.80
CA THR A 122 5.01 -5.48 13.80
C THR A 122 4.60 -4.26 12.99
N LEU A 123 5.42 -3.21 12.99
CA LEU A 123 5.14 -1.99 12.24
C LEU A 123 5.99 -1.97 10.99
N PHE A 124 5.33 -1.90 9.83
CA PHE A 124 6.00 -1.56 8.57
C PHE A 124 5.41 -0.26 8.07
N ILE A 125 6.22 0.80 8.04
CA ILE A 125 5.89 2.05 7.36
C ILE A 125 6.68 2.09 6.06
N GLY A 126 6.01 1.98 4.93
CA GLY A 126 6.60 2.20 3.61
C GLY A 126 6.26 3.60 3.10
N SER A 127 7.15 4.19 2.30
CA SER A 127 6.90 5.50 1.69
C SER A 127 7.09 5.50 0.18
N LYS A 128 6.29 6.32 -0.50
CA LYS A 128 6.35 6.53 -1.96
C LYS A 128 6.23 8.03 -2.26
N ALA A 129 6.88 8.49 -3.32
CA ALA A 129 6.74 9.86 -3.78
C ALA A 129 6.75 9.92 -5.32
N PHE A 130 5.95 10.81 -5.88
CA PHE A 130 5.79 11.01 -7.33
C PHE A 130 5.68 12.50 -7.66
N LEU A 131 6.27 12.94 -8.77
CA LEU A 131 6.18 14.32 -9.25
C LEU A 131 5.46 14.35 -10.60
N ASN A 132 4.35 15.09 -10.67
CA ASN A 132 3.57 15.29 -11.90
C ASN A 132 3.17 16.77 -12.00
N ASP A 133 3.58 17.47 -13.06
CA ASP A 133 3.18 18.86 -13.36
C ASP A 133 3.26 19.84 -12.18
N GLY A 134 4.37 19.76 -11.43
CA GLY A 134 4.63 20.60 -10.25
C GLY A 134 3.87 20.16 -8.98
N ILE A 135 3.11 19.07 -9.05
CA ILE A 135 2.45 18.44 -7.91
C ILE A 135 3.29 17.27 -7.43
N LEU A 136 3.73 17.35 -6.18
CA LEU A 136 4.42 16.28 -5.48
C LEU A 136 3.42 15.47 -4.66
N SER A 137 3.12 14.26 -5.10
CA SER A 137 2.34 13.29 -4.32
C SER A 137 3.26 12.52 -3.39
N VAL A 138 3.02 12.61 -2.07
CA VAL A 138 3.78 11.91 -1.03
C VAL A 138 2.85 10.97 -0.29
N ILE A 139 3.25 9.71 -0.16
CA ILE A 139 2.45 8.62 0.40
C ILE A 139 3.25 7.95 1.51
N MET A 140 2.60 7.73 2.64
CA MET A 140 3.07 6.91 3.75
C MET A 140 2.05 5.80 4.00
N GLU A 141 2.50 4.55 3.91
CA GLU A 141 1.70 3.34 4.08
C GLU A 141 2.12 2.64 5.37
N ILE A 142 1.27 2.74 6.39
CA ILE A 142 1.41 2.05 7.67
C ILE A 142 0.66 0.72 7.56
N LYS A 143 1.41 -0.38 7.44
CA LYS A 143 0.83 -1.72 7.46
C LYS A 143 0.51 -2.10 8.90
N ASN A 144 -0.75 -1.94 9.27
CA ASN A 144 -1.31 -2.38 10.54
C ASN A 144 -2.53 -3.30 10.26
N PRO A 145 -2.99 -4.09 11.23
CA PRO A 145 -4.17 -4.95 11.06
C PRO A 145 -5.51 -4.17 11.04
N GLY A 146 -5.52 -2.88 10.68
CA GLY A 146 -6.70 -2.03 10.74
C GLY A 146 -6.81 -0.99 9.62
N PRO A 147 -7.94 -0.27 9.55
CA PRO A 147 -8.12 0.79 8.57
C PRO A 147 -7.22 1.99 8.89
N TYR A 148 -7.12 2.94 7.97
CA TYR A 148 -6.32 4.18 8.07
C TYR A 148 -4.81 3.96 7.91
N GLY A 149 -4.43 2.93 7.16
CA GLY A 149 -3.03 2.63 6.88
C GLY A 149 -2.41 3.55 5.81
N ILE A 150 -3.19 4.12 4.89
CA ILE A 150 -2.62 4.90 3.78
C ILE A 150 -2.85 6.40 4.00
N HIS A 151 -1.74 7.13 4.19
CA HIS A 151 -1.70 8.57 4.34
C HIS A 151 -1.10 9.21 3.10
N THR A 152 -1.81 10.16 2.48
CA THR A 152 -1.36 10.83 1.26
C THR A 152 -1.50 12.32 1.35
N VAL A 153 -0.55 13.02 0.73
CA VAL A 153 -0.56 14.47 0.55
C VAL A 153 -0.21 14.76 -0.90
N ASN A 154 -0.98 15.63 -1.55
CA ASN A 154 -0.61 16.21 -2.83
C ASN A 154 -0.17 17.65 -2.59
N TYR A 155 1.11 17.95 -2.84
CA TYR A 155 1.71 19.25 -2.58
C TYR A 155 1.99 19.99 -3.88
N ASP A 156 1.37 21.17 -4.05
CA ASP A 156 1.69 22.07 -5.15
C ASP A 156 2.93 22.89 -4.80
N ILE A 157 4.04 22.61 -5.49
CA ILE A 157 5.33 23.25 -5.25
C ILE A 157 5.28 24.74 -5.57
N ALA A 158 4.50 25.15 -6.56
CA ALA A 158 4.43 26.54 -7.00
C ALA A 158 3.69 27.40 -5.95
N THR A 159 2.56 26.90 -5.44
CA THR A 159 1.72 27.62 -4.48
C THR A 159 2.04 27.32 -3.01
N ASP A 160 2.99 26.42 -2.74
CA ASP A 160 3.42 26.01 -1.39
C ASP A 160 2.27 25.55 -0.49
N ARG A 161 1.37 24.72 -1.02
CA ARG A 161 0.25 24.21 -0.24
C ARG A 161 -0.13 22.79 -0.63
N GLU A 162 -0.76 22.12 0.32
CA GLU A 162 -1.51 20.91 0.03
C GLU A 162 -2.74 21.25 -0.82
N ILE A 163 -3.01 20.41 -1.83
CA ILE A 163 -4.23 20.44 -2.63
C ILE A 163 -5.07 19.20 -2.33
N GLY A 164 -6.38 19.42 -2.13
CA GLY A 164 -7.31 18.32 -1.89
C GLY A 164 -7.64 17.55 -3.18
N THR A 165 -8.25 16.37 -3.05
CA THR A 165 -8.65 15.55 -4.20
C THR A 165 -9.50 16.34 -5.20
N LYS A 166 -10.47 17.14 -4.75
CA LYS A 166 -11.31 17.95 -5.65
C LYS A 166 -10.47 18.85 -6.57
N GLU A 167 -9.52 19.59 -6.00
CA GLU A 167 -8.65 20.49 -6.78
C GLU A 167 -7.72 19.71 -7.69
N LEU A 168 -7.26 18.52 -7.26
CA LEU A 168 -6.45 17.62 -8.09
C LEU A 168 -7.25 17.15 -9.32
N LEU A 169 -8.50 16.72 -9.14
CA LEU A 169 -9.37 16.28 -10.24
C LEU A 169 -9.64 17.42 -11.23
N GLU A 170 -9.89 18.63 -10.72
CA GLU A 170 -10.09 19.83 -11.55
C GLU A 170 -8.83 20.21 -12.34
N LYS A 171 -7.64 20.11 -11.73
CA LYS A 171 -6.36 20.42 -12.39
C LYS A 171 -6.09 19.53 -13.61
N TYR A 172 -6.44 18.25 -13.52
CA TYR A 172 -6.17 17.26 -14.58
C TYR A 172 -7.41 16.94 -15.43
N ASP A 173 -8.50 17.70 -15.30
CA ASP A 173 -9.76 17.49 -16.02
C ASP A 173 -10.26 16.04 -15.96
N PHE A 174 -10.22 15.44 -14.77
CA PHE A 174 -10.56 14.04 -14.60
C PHE A 174 -12.06 13.80 -14.79
N ASP A 175 -12.42 12.85 -15.66
CA ASP A 175 -13.81 12.39 -15.81
C ASP A 175 -14.17 11.40 -14.68
N PRO A 176 -15.12 11.73 -13.77
CA PRO A 176 -15.56 10.81 -12.72
C PRO A 176 -16.11 9.47 -13.24
N GLN A 177 -16.57 9.41 -14.50
CA GLN A 177 -17.02 8.16 -15.11
C GLN A 177 -15.89 7.14 -15.24
N ASN A 178 -14.62 7.58 -15.36
CA ASN A 178 -13.48 6.67 -15.41
C ASN A 178 -13.33 5.87 -14.10
N LEU A 179 -13.61 6.49 -12.95
CA LEU A 179 -13.64 5.78 -11.67
C LEU A 179 -14.77 4.74 -11.64
N ILE A 180 -15.97 5.09 -12.10
CA ILE A 180 -17.11 4.17 -12.13
C ILE A 180 -16.84 2.99 -13.09
N ALA A 181 -16.25 3.26 -14.24
CA ALA A 181 -15.83 2.23 -15.20
C ALA A 181 -14.82 1.27 -14.57
N GLU A 182 -13.82 1.78 -13.86
CA GLU A 182 -12.81 0.96 -13.20
C GLU A 182 -13.39 0.14 -12.03
N ILE A 183 -14.27 0.72 -11.21
CA ILE A 183 -15.00 -0.02 -10.16
C ILE A 183 -15.79 -1.19 -10.76
N ASN A 184 -16.50 -0.94 -11.86
CA ASN A 184 -17.26 -1.97 -12.56
C ASN A 184 -16.35 -3.03 -13.18
N ARG A 185 -15.19 -2.64 -13.74
CA ARG A 185 -14.18 -3.57 -14.27
C ARG A 185 -13.68 -4.53 -13.18
N GLN A 186 -13.30 -4.00 -12.02
CA GLN A 186 -12.84 -4.84 -10.90
C GLN A 186 -13.91 -5.78 -10.37
N ARG A 187 -15.16 -5.31 -10.31
CA ARG A 187 -16.30 -6.15 -9.91
C ARG A 187 -16.48 -7.35 -10.84
N GLU A 188 -16.40 -7.15 -12.15
CA GLU A 188 -16.53 -8.26 -13.12
C GLU A 188 -15.34 -9.23 -13.05
N GLU A 189 -14.12 -8.71 -12.87
CA GLU A 189 -12.95 -9.56 -12.60
C GLU A 189 -13.14 -10.39 -11.32
N GLU A 190 -13.69 -9.80 -10.27
CA GLU A 190 -13.90 -10.45 -8.99
C GLU A 190 -14.97 -11.55 -9.06
N LYS A 191 -16.06 -11.31 -9.78
CA LYS A 191 -17.09 -12.32 -10.06
C LYS A 191 -16.52 -13.53 -10.81
N SER A 192 -15.55 -13.30 -11.69
CA SER A 192 -14.89 -14.37 -12.46
C SER A 192 -13.95 -15.26 -11.62
N ARG A 193 -13.56 -14.81 -10.42
CA ARG A 193 -12.68 -15.58 -9.53
C ARG A 193 -13.46 -16.67 -8.77
N PRO A 194 -12.83 -17.83 -8.52
CA PRO A 194 -13.36 -18.82 -7.58
C PRO A 194 -13.68 -18.19 -6.22
N ALA A 195 -14.73 -18.66 -5.55
CA ALA A 195 -15.24 -18.05 -4.32
C ALA A 195 -14.14 -17.93 -3.24
N GLU A 196 -13.28 -18.95 -3.09
CA GLU A 196 -12.17 -18.96 -2.14
C GLU A 196 -11.01 -18.00 -2.50
N LYS A 197 -10.99 -17.47 -3.73
CA LYS A 197 -9.97 -16.52 -4.22
C LYS A 197 -10.51 -15.10 -4.39
N ARG A 198 -11.77 -14.87 -4.00
CA ARG A 198 -12.32 -13.53 -3.97
C ARG A 198 -11.59 -12.72 -2.89
N ARG A 199 -10.96 -11.63 -3.32
CA ARG A 199 -10.36 -10.60 -2.49
C ARG A 199 -11.42 -9.75 -1.77
N PHE A 200 -12.63 -9.67 -2.31
CA PHE A 200 -13.70 -8.83 -1.77
C PHE A 200 -14.95 -9.64 -1.46
N ASN A 201 -15.38 -9.60 -0.20
CA ASN A 201 -16.70 -10.05 0.20
C ASN A 201 -17.65 -8.84 0.15
N GLY A 202 -18.12 -8.48 -1.04
CA GLY A 202 -19.00 -7.32 -1.25
C GLY A 202 -18.85 -6.69 -2.63
N ASP A 203 -19.71 -5.73 -2.96
CA ASP A 203 -19.58 -4.94 -4.20
C ASP A 203 -18.52 -3.84 -3.99
N VAL A 204 -17.59 -3.66 -4.94
CA VAL A 204 -16.51 -2.67 -4.81
C VAL A 204 -17.08 -1.26 -4.63
N ILE A 205 -18.22 -0.97 -5.25
CA ILE A 205 -18.92 0.31 -5.07
C ILE A 205 -19.30 0.58 -3.60
N ASP A 206 -19.63 -0.45 -2.83
CA ASP A 206 -19.99 -0.30 -1.41
C ASP A 206 -18.78 0.12 -0.56
N LEU A 207 -17.57 -0.29 -0.94
CA LEU A 207 -16.34 0.16 -0.28
C LEU A 207 -16.09 1.65 -0.52
N PHE A 208 -16.39 2.13 -1.72
CA PHE A 208 -16.26 3.55 -2.06
C PHE A 208 -17.31 4.41 -1.34
N THR A 209 -18.58 3.97 -1.30
CA THR A 209 -19.61 4.69 -0.55
C THR A 209 -19.29 4.72 0.95
N TYR A 210 -18.86 3.59 1.52
CA TYR A 210 -18.42 3.51 2.91
C TYR A 210 -17.27 4.48 3.19
N THR A 211 -16.25 4.50 2.32
CA THR A 211 -15.10 5.41 2.44
C THR A 211 -15.54 6.88 2.47
N ILE A 212 -16.45 7.27 1.58
CA ILE A 212 -16.98 8.63 1.52
C ILE A 212 -17.70 8.96 2.83
N ILE A 213 -18.58 8.07 3.31
CA ILE A 213 -19.35 8.30 4.54
C ILE A 213 -18.43 8.46 5.74
N THR A 214 -17.44 7.57 5.89
CA THR A 214 -16.44 7.66 6.97
C THR A 214 -15.65 8.97 6.92
N ASN A 215 -15.40 9.51 5.72
CA ASN A 215 -14.63 10.76 5.56
C ASN A 215 -15.48 12.03 5.77
N ILE A 216 -16.81 11.93 5.78
CA ILE A 216 -17.72 13.09 5.92
C ILE A 216 -18.34 13.14 7.32
N TYR A 217 -18.77 11.99 7.85
CA TYR A 217 -19.67 11.93 9.00
C TYR A 217 -18.96 11.50 10.28
N THR A 218 -19.48 11.97 11.41
CA THR A 218 -19.07 11.47 12.73
C THR A 218 -19.50 10.01 12.93
N LEU A 219 -18.94 9.33 13.93
CA LEU A 219 -19.26 7.91 14.19
C LEU A 219 -20.77 7.66 14.44
N GLU A 220 -21.47 8.62 15.05
CA GLU A 220 -22.91 8.52 15.33
C GLU A 220 -23.75 8.65 14.05
N GLU A 221 -23.43 9.62 13.20
CA GLU A 221 -24.11 9.87 11.93
C GLU A 221 -23.77 8.80 10.86
N HIS A 222 -22.55 8.25 10.93
CA HIS A 222 -22.03 7.24 10.02
C HIS A 222 -23.00 6.06 9.87
N ASN A 223 -23.47 5.49 10.99
CA ASN A 223 -24.29 4.28 10.95
C ASN A 223 -25.63 4.50 10.25
N VAL A 224 -26.27 5.66 10.50
CA VAL A 224 -27.53 6.03 9.86
C VAL A 224 -27.32 6.21 8.36
N LYS A 225 -26.26 6.92 7.97
CA LYS A 225 -26.00 7.20 6.56
C LYS A 225 -25.58 5.96 5.79
N GLN A 226 -24.79 5.09 6.42
CA GLN A 226 -24.36 3.82 5.84
C GLN A 226 -25.57 2.94 5.52
N GLN A 227 -26.49 2.76 6.46
CA GLN A 227 -27.73 2.00 6.22
C GLN A 227 -28.60 2.64 5.12
N GLU A 228 -28.68 3.97 5.07
CA GLU A 228 -29.41 4.66 3.99
C GLU A 228 -28.80 4.34 2.62
N ILE A 229 -27.49 4.42 2.47
CA ILE A 229 -26.81 4.19 1.19
C ILE A 229 -26.77 2.71 0.80
N GLU A 230 -26.60 1.79 1.75
CA GLU A 230 -26.57 0.34 1.50
C GLU A 230 -27.85 -0.16 0.80
N ASN A 231 -29.00 0.41 1.16
CA ASN A 231 -30.31 0.07 0.62
C ASN A 231 -30.62 0.71 -0.75
N LYS A 232 -29.76 1.58 -1.26
CA LYS A 232 -29.95 2.23 -2.57
C LYS A 232 -29.57 1.31 -3.73
N SER A 233 -30.10 1.62 -4.92
CA SER A 233 -29.71 0.92 -6.14
C SER A 233 -28.24 1.16 -6.48
N LYS A 234 -27.70 0.34 -7.39
CA LYS A 234 -26.32 0.49 -7.89
C LYS A 234 -26.11 1.88 -8.52
N GLU A 235 -27.03 2.31 -9.36
CA GLU A 235 -26.98 3.59 -10.07
C GLU A 235 -27.03 4.77 -9.08
N GLU A 236 -27.80 4.63 -8.01
CA GLU A 236 -27.85 5.62 -6.94
C GLU A 236 -26.53 5.69 -6.14
N LYS A 237 -25.88 4.55 -5.89
CA LYS A 237 -24.55 4.49 -5.26
C LYS A 237 -23.47 5.07 -6.17
N GLU A 238 -23.49 4.77 -7.46
CA GLU A 238 -22.56 5.35 -8.45
C GLU A 238 -22.70 6.88 -8.50
N ARG A 239 -23.93 7.39 -8.55
CA ARG A 239 -24.19 8.84 -8.47
C ARG A 239 -23.67 9.44 -7.16
N TYR A 240 -23.90 8.78 -6.03
CA TYR A 240 -23.38 9.24 -4.74
C TYR A 240 -21.84 9.32 -4.74
N VAL A 241 -21.15 8.32 -5.33
CA VAL A 241 -19.70 8.34 -5.48
C VAL A 241 -19.23 9.50 -6.36
N MET A 242 -19.86 9.71 -7.51
CA MET A 242 -19.49 10.80 -8.42
C MET A 242 -19.68 12.18 -7.78
N GLU A 243 -20.81 12.41 -7.10
CA GLU A 243 -21.11 13.68 -6.43
C GLU A 243 -20.14 13.98 -5.28
N ASN A 244 -19.55 12.95 -4.67
CA ASN A 244 -18.70 13.07 -3.49
C ASN A 244 -17.25 12.59 -3.74
N ILE A 245 -16.83 12.45 -5.00
CA ILE A 245 -15.53 11.89 -5.35
C ILE A 245 -14.36 12.67 -4.72
N GLY A 246 -14.51 13.99 -4.57
CA GLY A 246 -13.53 14.86 -3.91
C GLY A 246 -13.35 14.59 -2.40
N LYS A 247 -14.15 13.70 -1.79
CA LYS A 247 -14.04 13.26 -0.40
C LYS A 247 -13.24 11.97 -0.24
N ILE A 248 -12.92 11.30 -1.36
CA ILE A 248 -12.02 10.15 -1.39
C ILE A 248 -10.60 10.69 -1.54
N LYS A 249 -9.63 10.20 -0.76
CA LYS A 249 -8.23 10.58 -0.96
C LYS A 249 -7.73 9.99 -2.28
N ALA A 250 -7.04 10.79 -3.07
CA ALA A 250 -6.41 10.34 -4.30
C ALA A 250 -5.04 10.98 -4.50
N TYR A 251 -4.18 10.36 -5.30
CA TYR A 251 -2.88 10.90 -5.72
C TYR A 251 -2.57 10.51 -7.17
N ILE A 252 -1.55 11.12 -7.78
CA ILE A 252 -1.07 10.75 -9.12
C ILE A 252 0.21 9.92 -8.99
N ASN A 253 0.23 8.72 -9.57
CA ASN A 253 1.40 7.84 -9.51
C ASN A 253 2.46 8.18 -10.57
N GLY A 254 3.53 7.39 -10.61
CA GLY A 254 4.65 7.58 -11.53
C GLY A 254 4.31 7.44 -13.02
N GLY A 255 3.14 6.87 -13.34
CA GLY A 255 2.63 6.74 -14.71
C GLY A 255 1.63 7.82 -15.10
N GLY A 256 1.44 8.87 -14.27
CA GLY A 256 0.43 9.91 -14.51
C GLY A 256 -1.01 9.45 -14.30
N LYS A 257 -1.23 8.31 -13.62
CA LYS A 257 -2.57 7.76 -13.37
C LYS A 257 -3.08 8.17 -12.00
N PHE A 258 -4.39 8.40 -11.91
CA PHE A 258 -5.07 8.60 -10.64
C PHE A 258 -5.10 7.31 -9.83
N VAL A 259 -4.78 7.42 -8.55
CA VAL A 259 -4.90 6.34 -7.58
C VAL A 259 -5.83 6.78 -6.46
N PHE A 260 -7.00 6.17 -6.37
CA PHE A 260 -7.98 6.42 -5.32
C PHE A 260 -7.80 5.47 -4.16
N ILE A 261 -7.97 5.97 -2.94
CA ILE A 261 -7.83 5.18 -1.72
C ILE A 261 -9.21 4.89 -1.17
N HIS A 262 -9.56 3.61 -1.08
CA HIS A 262 -10.80 3.18 -0.45
C HIS A 262 -10.51 2.25 0.72
N ARG A 263 -11.46 2.15 1.65
CA ARG A 263 -11.41 1.19 2.76
C ARG A 263 -11.45 -0.23 2.22
N GLY A 264 -10.55 -1.09 2.68
CA GLY A 264 -10.68 -2.53 2.54
C GLY A 264 -11.26 -3.16 3.81
N VAL A 265 -11.36 -4.49 3.78
CA VAL A 265 -11.88 -5.28 4.92
C VAL A 265 -10.97 -5.21 6.15
N LEU A 266 -9.66 -5.12 5.93
CA LEU A 266 -8.65 -5.05 6.99
C LEU A 266 -7.81 -3.78 6.85
N GLU A 267 -7.17 -3.59 5.70
CA GLU A 267 -6.34 -2.43 5.37
C GLU A 267 -6.96 -1.58 4.27
N ASP A 268 -6.60 -0.30 4.20
CA ASP A 268 -6.95 0.57 3.07
C ASP A 268 -6.35 0.02 1.75
N LYS A 269 -6.99 0.31 0.62
CA LYS A 269 -6.65 -0.22 -0.70
C LYS A 269 -6.49 0.90 -1.73
N GLU A 270 -5.51 0.72 -2.62
CA GLU A 270 -5.26 1.58 -3.77
C GLU A 270 -6.02 1.06 -5.00
N LEU A 271 -6.82 1.92 -5.62
CA LEU A 271 -7.46 1.69 -6.91
C LEU A 271 -6.82 2.60 -7.96
N VAL A 272 -6.02 2.02 -8.87
CA VAL A 272 -5.47 2.74 -10.02
C VAL A 272 -6.54 2.85 -11.09
N VAL A 273 -6.81 4.06 -11.57
CA VAL A 273 -7.77 4.34 -12.63
C VAL A 273 -7.02 4.69 -13.90
N ASP A 274 -7.35 4.00 -14.99
CA ASP A 274 -6.88 4.36 -16.32
C ASP A 274 -7.64 5.57 -16.85
N ASN A 275 -6.90 6.52 -17.43
CA ASN A 275 -7.47 7.72 -18.05
C ASN A 275 -8.10 7.39 -19.41
#